data_AF-A0A9D2N6I2-F1
#
_entry.id   AF-A0A9D2N6I2-F1
#
_cell.length_a   1.000
_cell.length_b   1.000
_cell.length_c   1.000
_cell.angle_alpha   90.00
_cell.angle_beta   90.00
_cell.angle_gamma   90.00
#
_symmetry.space_group_name_H-M   'P 1'
#
loop_
_entity.id
_entity.type
_entity.pdbx_description
1 polymer ?
#
loop_
_entity_poly.entity_id
_entity_poly.type
_entity_poly.pdbx_seq_one_letter_code
_entity_poly.pdbx_strand_id
1 'polypeptide(L)'
;GNLVVNREEAETVKVIFYLYLNGFSCNEIAGLLTEYGRKTKLGNTRWTASSIRSVLQNERHCGDVLARKTWTPSFLDHKSKKNNNDRNQYRQRDHHEAIVSRDVFHAANRL
;
A
#
# COMPACT_ATOMS: atom_id res chain seq x y z
N GLY A 1 13.13 -14.28 1.39
CA GLY A 1 12.91 -13.97 2.82
C GLY A 1 11.43 -13.86 3.05
N ASN A 2 10.90 -14.50 4.09
CA ASN A 2 9.46 -14.50 4.37
C ASN A 2 9.05 -13.19 5.05
N LEU A 3 7.93 -12.61 4.59
CA LEU A 3 7.32 -11.45 5.23
C LEU A 3 6.43 -11.96 6.37
N VAL A 4 6.58 -11.38 7.56
CA VAL A 4 5.76 -11.67 8.74
C VAL A 4 4.95 -10.43 9.09
N VAL A 5 3.68 -10.62 9.43
CA VAL A 5 2.78 -9.51 9.77
C VAL A 5 3.15 -8.94 11.14
N ASN A 6 3.42 -7.63 11.18
CA ASN A 6 3.48 -6.89 12.43
C ASN A 6 2.04 -6.56 12.86
N ARG A 7 1.59 -7.12 13.98
CA ARG A 7 0.20 -6.98 14.46
C ARG A 7 -0.20 -5.52 14.70
N GLU A 8 0.67 -4.72 15.29
CA GLU A 8 0.36 -3.32 15.63
C GLU A 8 0.19 -2.46 14.36
N GLU A 9 1.11 -2.60 13.40
CA GLU A 9 1.00 -1.89 12.12
C GLU A 9 -0.19 -2.41 11.29
N ALA A 10 -0.48 -3.71 11.37
CA ALA A 10 -1.56 -4.35 10.64
C ALA A 10 -2.94 -3.84 11.06
N GLU A 11 -3.16 -3.56 12.35
CA GLU A 11 -4.41 -2.95 12.84
C GLU A 11 -4.64 -1.57 12.20
N THR A 12 -3.60 -0.74 12.11
CA THR A 12 -3.69 0.58 11.47
C THR A 12 -4.08 0.45 9.99
N VAL A 13 -3.47 -0.51 9.27
CA VAL A 13 -3.82 -0.79 7.87
C VAL A 13 -5.28 -1.24 7.75
N LYS A 14 -5.75 -2.15 8.61
CA LYS A 14 -7.15 -2.62 8.60
C LYS A 14 -8.14 -1.46 8.81
N VAL A 15 -7.85 -0.56 9.75
CA VAL A 15 -8.67 0.63 10.00
C VAL A 15 -8.72 1.55 8.78
N ILE A 16 -7.59 1.76 8.09
CA ILE A 16 -7.55 2.55 6.85
C ILE A 16 -8.48 1.95 5.78
N PHE A 17 -8.39 0.64 5.54
CA PHE A 17 -9.27 -0.03 4.58
C PHE A 17 -10.74 0.07 4.98
N TYR A 18 -11.04 -0.13 6.27
CA TYR A 18 -12.40 -0.02 6.78
C TYR A 18 -12.97 1.39 6.57
N LEU A 19 -12.28 2.44 7.02
CA LEU A 19 -12.74 3.82 6.88
C LEU A 19 -12.93 4.20 5.41
N TYR A 20 -11.98 3.82 4.55
CA TYR A 20 -12.06 4.13 3.13
C TYR A 20 -13.26 3.47 2.45
N LEU A 21 -13.53 2.19 2.77
CA LEU A 21 -14.71 1.47 2.25
C LEU A 21 -16.04 2.01 2.81
N ASN A 22 -16.01 2.69 3.96
CA ASN A 22 -17.17 3.39 4.52
C ASN A 22 -17.36 4.81 3.93
N GLY A 23 -16.59 5.19 2.91
CA GLY A 23 -16.77 6.45 2.18
C GLY A 23 -15.93 7.63 2.68
N PHE A 24 -15.04 7.42 3.65
CA PHE A 24 -14.12 8.47 4.07
C PHE A 24 -13.06 8.74 2.99
N SER A 25 -12.79 10.01 2.74
CA SER A 25 -11.73 10.43 1.82
C SER A 25 -10.33 10.18 2.42
N CYS A 26 -9.32 10.05 1.55
CA CYS A 26 -7.93 9.90 1.99
C CYS A 26 -7.44 11.06 2.87
N ASN A 27 -7.99 12.27 2.69
CA ASN A 27 -7.64 13.43 3.51
C ASN A 27 -8.24 13.30 4.93
N GLU A 28 -9.49 12.89 5.04
CA GLU A 28 -10.16 12.70 6.34
C GLU A 28 -9.49 11.59 7.14
N ILE A 29 -9.18 10.45 6.51
CA ILE A 29 -8.46 9.35 7.16
C ILE A 29 -7.08 9.80 7.63
N ALA A 30 -6.35 10.57 6.82
CA ALA A 30 -5.06 11.13 7.22
C ALA A 30 -5.18 12.09 8.41
N GLY A 31 -6.22 12.93 8.43
CA GLY A 31 -6.54 13.81 9.55
C GLY A 31 -6.77 13.02 10.83
N LEU A 32 -7.67 12.04 10.79
CA LEU A 32 -7.97 11.15 11.92
C LEU A 32 -6.71 10.45 12.44
N LEU A 33 -5.94 9.79 11.58
CA LEU A 33 -4.74 9.09 12.04
C LEU A 33 -3.69 10.02 12.67
N THR A 34 -3.59 11.26 12.16
CA THR A 34 -2.70 12.28 12.74
C THR A 34 -3.20 12.76 14.10
N GLU A 35 -4.50 13.01 14.24
CA GLU A 35 -5.15 13.43 15.49
C GLU A 35 -5.02 12.37 16.59
N TYR A 36 -5.22 11.11 16.23
CA TYR A 36 -5.01 9.97 17.13
C TYR A 36 -3.53 9.65 17.40
N GLY A 37 -2.59 10.44 16.85
CA GLY A 37 -1.16 10.29 17.08
C GLY A 37 -0.56 8.99 16.55
N ARG A 38 -1.22 8.33 15.59
CA ARG A 38 -0.74 7.06 15.02
C ARG A 38 0.53 7.30 14.22
N LYS A 39 1.57 6.52 14.51
CA LYS A 39 2.84 6.62 13.80
C LYS A 39 2.78 5.86 12.48
N THR A 40 3.35 6.46 11.44
CA THR A 40 3.66 5.77 10.19
C THR A 40 4.81 4.78 10.42
N LYS A 41 5.03 3.87 9.48
CA LYS A 41 6.18 2.94 9.49
C LYS A 41 7.54 3.63 9.67
N LEU A 42 7.69 4.87 9.20
CA LEU A 42 8.93 5.65 9.32
C LEU A 42 9.00 6.44 10.64
N GLY A 43 8.04 6.26 11.55
CA GLY A 43 7.96 6.97 12.83
C GLY A 43 7.34 8.37 12.77
N ASN A 44 6.92 8.84 11.59
CA ASN A 44 6.26 10.14 11.46
C ASN A 44 4.84 10.08 12.04
N THR A 45 4.43 11.14 12.73
CA THR A 45 3.08 11.29 13.29
C THR A 45 2.10 11.94 12.32
N ARG A 46 2.60 12.68 11.32
CA ARG A 46 1.77 13.34 10.32
C ARG A 46 1.46 12.38 9.16
N TRP A 47 0.19 12.08 8.98
CA TRP A 47 -0.33 11.37 7.82
C TRP A 47 -0.74 12.34 6.71
N THR A 48 -0.61 11.89 5.46
CA THR A 48 -1.01 12.66 4.27
C THR A 48 -1.91 11.79 3.41
N ALA A 49 -2.77 12.39 2.57
CA ALA A 49 -3.57 11.60 1.64
C ALA A 49 -2.72 10.72 0.70
N SER A 50 -1.51 11.16 0.35
CA SER A 50 -0.56 10.35 -0.43
C SER A 50 -0.09 9.11 0.33
N SER A 51 0.15 9.20 1.64
CA SER A 51 0.54 8.04 2.44
C SER A 51 -0.62 7.05 2.56
N ILE A 52 -1.85 7.53 2.77
CA ILE A 52 -3.06 6.69 2.77
C ILE A 52 -3.24 5.97 1.44
N ARG A 53 -3.12 6.70 0.32
CA ARG A 53 -3.21 6.10 -1.02
C ARG A 53 -2.13 5.03 -1.25
N SER A 54 -0.91 5.27 -0.77
CA SER A 54 0.15 4.27 -0.86
C SER A 54 -0.15 3.01 -0.04
N VAL A 55 -0.86 3.13 1.09
CA VAL A 55 -1.32 1.96 1.87
C VAL A 55 -2.39 1.21 1.07
N LEU A 56 -3.41 1.89 0.56
CA LEU A 56 -4.51 1.25 -0.18
C LEU A 56 -4.04 0.51 -1.46
N GLN A 57 -3.00 1.03 -2.12
CA GLN A 57 -2.48 0.46 -3.37
C GLN A 57 -1.42 -0.63 -3.18
N ASN A 58 -0.93 -0.84 -1.96
CA ASN A 58 0.16 -1.77 -1.72
C ASN A 58 -0.35 -3.22 -1.70
N GLU A 59 0.01 -3.97 -2.74
CA GLU A 59 -0.43 -5.34 -2.97
C GLU A 59 0.01 -6.29 -1.85
N ARG A 60 1.01 -5.91 -1.06
CA ARG A 60 1.47 -6.72 0.08
C ARG A 60 0.39 -6.88 1.14
N HIS A 61 -0.51 -5.92 1.27
CA HIS A 61 -1.58 -6.03 2.26
C HIS A 61 -2.60 -7.12 1.93
N CYS A 62 -2.69 -7.57 0.66
CA CYS A 62 -3.48 -8.73 0.25
C CYS A 62 -2.65 -10.01 0.07
N GLY A 63 -1.41 -10.05 0.57
CA GLY A 63 -0.54 -11.23 0.53
C GLY A 63 0.30 -11.37 -0.75
N ASP A 64 0.18 -10.43 -1.68
CA ASP A 64 0.88 -10.50 -2.98
C ASP A 64 2.25 -9.82 -2.95
N VAL A 65 3.09 -10.19 -3.92
CA VAL A 65 4.34 -9.48 -4.21
C VAL A 65 4.41 -9.17 -5.69
N LEU A 66 4.64 -7.90 -6.02
CA LEU A 66 4.90 -7.44 -7.38
C LEU A 66 6.38 -7.03 -7.54
N ALA A 67 7.08 -7.71 -8.43
CA ALA A 67 8.46 -7.42 -8.80
C ALA A 67 8.53 -6.58 -10.10
N ARG A 68 9.67 -5.91 -10.31
CA ARG A 68 9.94 -5.06 -11.49
C ARG A 68 8.91 -3.95 -11.69
N LYS A 69 8.55 -3.26 -10.59
CA LYS A 69 7.63 -2.10 -10.58
C LYS A 69 8.17 -0.89 -11.35
N THR A 70 9.48 -0.81 -11.51
CA THR A 70 10.17 0.22 -12.28
C THR A 70 11.21 -0.41 -13.20
N TRP A 71 11.63 0.33 -14.22
CA TRP A 71 12.66 -0.08 -15.17
C TRP A 71 13.46 1.14 -15.63
N THR A 72 14.65 0.92 -16.20
CA THR A 72 15.51 1.99 -16.73
C THR A 72 15.48 1.94 -18.26
N PRO A 73 14.89 2.94 -18.95
CA PRO A 73 14.77 2.91 -20.40
C PRO A 73 16.06 3.18 -21.16
N SER A 74 16.88 4.09 -20.64
CA SER A 74 18.12 4.57 -21.25
C SER A 74 19.27 4.29 -20.29
N PHE A 75 20.32 3.63 -20.78
CA PHE A 75 21.56 3.42 -20.03
C PHE A 75 22.39 4.70 -19.91
N LEU A 76 22.12 5.72 -20.73
CA LEU A 76 22.84 7.00 -20.68
C LEU A 76 22.37 7.86 -19.50
N ASP A 77 21.05 7.94 -19.30
CA ASP A 77 20.46 8.83 -18.28
C ASP A 77 20.28 8.13 -16.93
N HIS A 78 20.30 6.80 -16.90
CA HIS A 78 20.00 5.95 -15.74
C HIS A 78 18.68 6.28 -15.01
N LYS A 79 17.77 7.04 -15.64
CA LYS A 79 16.50 7.47 -15.06
C LYS A 79 15.52 6.29 -14.99
N SER A 80 15.03 6.00 -13.78
CA SER A 80 14.02 4.97 -13.58
C SER A 80 12.62 5.50 -13.91
N LYS A 81 11.84 4.70 -14.62
CA LYS A 81 10.43 4.96 -14.95
C LYS A 81 9.56 3.86 -14.32
N LYS A 82 8.35 4.22 -13.89
CA LYS A 82 7.33 3.22 -13.51
C LYS A 82 7.05 2.29 -14.69
N ASN A 83 6.98 0.99 -14.41
CA ASN A 83 6.67 -0.02 -15.41
C ASN A 83 5.14 -0.14 -15.50
N ASN A 84 4.57 0.40 -16.58
CA ASN A 84 3.13 0.36 -16.86
C ASN A 84 2.86 -0.69 -17.97
N ASN A 85 3.33 -1.92 -17.75
CA ASN A 85 3.41 -3.00 -18.75
C ASN A 85 4.40 -2.73 -19.91
N ASP A 86 5.33 -1.79 -19.76
CA ASP A 86 6.41 -1.57 -20.73
C ASP A 86 7.40 -2.77 -20.76
N ARG A 87 7.53 -3.49 -19.64
CA ARG A 87 8.38 -4.67 -19.47
C ARG A 87 7.64 -5.74 -18.66
N ASN A 88 8.03 -7.01 -18.81
CA ASN A 88 7.47 -8.11 -18.04
C ASN A 88 7.56 -7.87 -16.53
N GLN A 89 6.39 -7.72 -15.89
CA GLN A 89 6.22 -7.69 -14.45
C GLN A 89 5.92 -9.08 -13.93
N TYR A 90 6.43 -9.40 -12.74
CA TYR A 90 6.16 -10.68 -12.09
C TYR A 90 5.33 -10.43 -10.83
N ARG A 91 4.14 -11.04 -10.76
CA ARG A 91 3.27 -11.01 -9.60
C ARG A 91 3.16 -12.41 -9.03
N GLN A 92 3.63 -12.59 -7.80
CA GLN A 92 3.39 -13.79 -7.03
C GLN A 92 2.20 -13.56 -6.12
N ARG A 93 1.18 -14.43 -6.24
CA ARG A 93 0.01 -14.41 -5.36
C ARG A 93 0.29 -15.21 -4.10
N ASP A 94 -0.36 -14.80 -3.01
CA ASP A 94 -0.39 -15.54 -1.73
C ASP A 94 1.02 -15.89 -1.21
N HIS A 95 1.97 -14.95 -1.38
CA HIS A 95 3.35 -15.11 -0.97
C HIS A 95 3.51 -15.08 0.56
N HIS A 96 2.64 -14.35 1.27
CA HIS A 96 2.66 -14.23 2.72
C HIS A 96 1.26 -14.01 3.28
N GLU A 97 1.13 -14.11 4.60
CA GLU A 97 -0.13 -13.82 5.30
C GLU A 97 -0.60 -12.40 4.98
N ALA A 98 -1.84 -12.31 4.49
CA ALA A 98 -2.47 -11.06 4.12
C ALA A 98 -2.99 -10.31 5.35
N ILE A 99 -2.88 -8.98 5.34
CA ILE A 99 -3.44 -8.12 6.39
C ILE A 99 -4.95 -7.93 6.18
N VAL A 100 -5.36 -7.78 4.92
CA VAL A 100 -6.77 -7.66 4.50
C VAL A 100 -7.08 -8.72 3.44
N SER A 101 -8.34 -9.16 3.36
CA SER A 101 -8.74 -10.10 2.33
C SER A 101 -8.54 -9.49 0.93
N ARG A 102 -8.33 -10.37 -0.04
CA ARG A 102 -8.19 -9.98 -1.45
C ARG A 102 -9.40 -9.17 -1.93
N ASP A 103 -10.61 -9.56 -1.53
CA ASP A 103 -11.83 -8.87 -1.89
C ASP A 103 -11.90 -7.45 -1.33
N VAL A 104 -11.50 -7.24 -0.07
CA VAL A 104 -11.40 -5.91 0.56
C VAL A 104 -10.40 -5.04 -0.19
N PHE A 105 -9.24 -5.60 -0.53
CA PHE A 105 -8.22 -4.88 -1.31
C PHE A 105 -8.73 -4.48 -2.69
N HIS A 106 -9.41 -5.39 -3.40
CA HIS A 106 -9.99 -5.10 -4.71
C HIS A 106 -11.18 -4.17 -4.66
N ALA A 107 -11.99 -4.20 -3.59
CA ALA A 107 -13.09 -3.26 -3.41
C ALA A 107 -12.54 -1.83 -3.24
N ALA A 108 -11.53 -1.66 -2.38
CA ALA A 108 -10.90 -0.36 -2.16
C ALA A 108 -10.23 0.19 -3.43
N ASN A 109 -9.56 -0.65 -4.23
CA ASN A 109 -8.91 -0.18 -5.47
C ASN A 109 -9.86 -0.01 -6.67
N ARG A 110 -11.17 -0.25 -6.49
CA ARG A 110 -12.20 -0.02 -7.51
C ARG A 110 -13.02 1.25 -7.29
N LEU A 111 -12.94 1.86 -6.10
CA LEU A 111 -13.52 3.16 -5.76
C LEU A 111 -12.65 4.30 -6.33
#